data_AF-A0A1G5JHR7-F1
#
_entry.id   AF-A0A1G5JHR7-F1
#
_cell.length_a   1.000
_cell.length_b   1.000
_cell.length_c   1.000
_cell.angle_alpha   90.00
_cell.angle_beta   90.00
_cell.angle_gamma   90.00
#
_symmetry.space_group_name_H-M   'P 1'
#
loop_
_entity.id
_entity.type
_entity.pdbx_description
1 polymer ?
#
loop_
_entity_poly.entity_id
_entity_poly.type
_entity_poly.pdbx_seq_one_letter_code
_entity_poly.pdbx_strand_id
1 'polypeptide(L)'
;MRVSTFLEEKDFSFKDVEYLSPEIKAVVVNHHINVTQGESENIAHIHVQYYDNLSFQCKVIDLYQEHSPKIAWIKNSYVTDTSNDDFDYEDVLPPFGVVELYDLDMKCNSDCTKVMIQALYQLMFNFLLEYFNVIVFHSREATNVIDLENIRFKRFMINDELYYRSISY
;
A
#
# COMPACT_ATOMS: atom_id res chain seq x y z
N MET A 1 7.23 14.89 -6.55
CA MET A 1 8.11 13.71 -6.62
C MET A 1 7.97 13.02 -5.28
N ARG A 2 7.19 11.92 -5.20
CA ARG A 2 6.86 11.25 -3.92
C ARG A 2 7.61 9.94 -3.76
N VAL A 3 7.85 9.25 -4.87
CA VAL A 3 8.67 8.05 -4.87
C VAL A 3 10.08 8.36 -4.39
N SER A 4 10.65 9.46 -4.86
CA SER A 4 11.91 10.01 -4.33
C SER A 4 11.87 10.26 -2.81
N THR A 5 10.73 10.68 -2.26
CA THR A 5 10.61 11.03 -0.83
C THR A 5 10.68 9.81 0.08
N PHE A 6 10.16 8.65 -0.33
CA PHE A 6 10.29 7.43 0.49
C PHE A 6 11.53 6.59 0.12
N LEU A 7 12.16 6.82 -1.03
CA LEU A 7 13.52 6.34 -1.32
C LEU A 7 14.56 6.91 -0.35
N GLU A 8 14.27 8.06 0.26
CA GLU A 8 15.10 8.68 1.31
C GLU A 8 14.84 8.10 2.71
N GLU A 9 13.76 7.34 2.90
CA GLU A 9 13.40 6.71 4.18
C GLU A 9 14.28 5.48 4.43
N LYS A 10 15.13 5.56 5.46
CA LYS A 10 16.11 4.50 5.79
C LYS A 10 15.74 3.69 7.01
N ASP A 11 14.79 4.17 7.82
CA ASP A 11 14.42 3.54 9.08
C ASP A 11 12.92 3.75 9.34
N PHE A 12 12.11 3.04 8.57
CA PHE A 12 10.66 3.11 8.73
C PHE A 12 10.27 2.50 10.07
N SER A 13 9.72 3.33 10.96
CA SER A 13 9.17 2.91 12.24
C SER A 13 7.68 3.18 12.25
N PHE A 14 6.92 2.13 12.53
CA PHE A 14 5.47 2.22 12.62
C PHE A 14 5.08 3.05 13.84
N LYS A 15 4.46 4.22 13.62
CA LYS A 15 3.93 5.02 14.73
C LYS A 15 2.68 4.33 15.30
N ASP A 16 2.50 4.45 16.60
CA ASP A 16 1.29 4.00 17.32
C ASP A 16 0.97 2.49 17.18
N VAL A 17 1.94 1.62 17.46
CA VAL A 17 1.75 0.15 17.39
C VAL A 17 0.92 -0.44 18.54
N GLU A 18 0.58 0.35 19.57
CA GLU A 18 0.00 -0.16 20.82
C GLU A 18 -1.34 -0.89 20.64
N TYR A 19 -2.12 -0.50 19.63
CA TYR A 19 -3.41 -1.11 19.31
C TYR A 19 -3.33 -2.24 18.27
N LEU A 20 -2.14 -2.51 17.72
CA LEU A 20 -1.94 -3.61 16.78
C LEU A 20 -1.97 -4.96 17.49
N SER A 21 -2.36 -6.01 16.76
CA SER A 21 -2.33 -7.37 17.29
C SER A 21 -0.89 -7.77 17.68
N PRO A 22 -0.71 -8.69 18.64
CA PRO A 22 0.62 -9.15 19.05
C PRO A 22 1.50 -9.63 17.89
N GLU A 23 0.90 -10.25 16.88
CA GLU A 23 1.60 -10.79 15.72
C GLU A 23 2.07 -9.68 14.78
N ILE A 24 1.26 -8.64 14.60
CA ILE A 24 1.68 -7.45 13.85
C ILE A 24 2.78 -6.73 14.62
N LYS A 25 2.66 -6.57 15.94
CA LYS A 25 3.72 -5.99 16.77
C LYS A 25 5.04 -6.77 16.63
N ALA A 26 4.97 -8.10 16.66
CA ALA A 26 6.16 -8.94 16.51
C ALA A 26 6.84 -8.74 15.14
N VAL A 27 6.05 -8.60 14.07
CA VAL A 27 6.55 -8.30 12.72
C VAL A 27 7.13 -6.89 12.64
N VAL A 28 6.40 -5.89 13.15
CA VAL A 28 6.83 -4.49 13.18
C VAL A 28 8.12 -4.29 13.98
N VAL A 29 8.36 -5.03 15.05
CA VAL A 29 9.61 -4.87 15.83
C VAL A 29 10.84 -5.45 15.12
N ASN A 30 10.66 -6.46 14.25
CA ASN A 30 11.79 -7.22 13.67
C ASN A 30 11.74 -7.30 12.14
N HIS A 31 11.21 -6.26 11.51
CA HIS A 31 11.22 -6.16 10.05
C HIS A 31 12.38 -5.30 9.56
N HIS A 32 12.72 -5.48 8.30
CA HIS A 32 13.58 -4.59 7.55
C HIS A 32 12.89 -4.26 6.22
N ILE A 33 12.53 -2.99 6.01
CA ILE A 33 12.05 -2.49 4.73
C ILE A 33 13.24 -1.86 4.01
N ASN A 34 13.52 -2.36 2.82
CA ASN A 34 14.47 -1.75 1.90
C ASN A 34 13.69 -1.25 0.69
N VAL A 35 13.93 0.01 0.33
CA VAL A 35 13.36 0.63 -0.85
C VAL A 35 14.49 1.05 -1.78
N THR A 36 14.41 0.64 -3.03
CA THR A 36 15.39 1.01 -4.05
C THR A 36 14.70 1.58 -5.27
N GLN A 37 15.40 2.46 -5.98
CA GLN A 37 14.89 3.03 -7.22
C GLN A 37 14.78 1.93 -8.28
N GLY A 38 13.67 1.90 -9.01
CA GLY A 38 13.47 1.00 -10.13
C GLY A 38 14.06 1.54 -11.42
N GLU A 39 13.46 1.12 -12.54
CA GLU A 39 13.94 1.46 -13.88
C GLU A 39 13.70 2.95 -14.25
N SER A 40 12.84 3.65 -13.52
CA SER A 40 12.59 5.09 -13.66
C SER A 40 12.45 5.77 -12.30
N GLU A 41 12.44 7.11 -12.29
CA GLU A 41 12.22 7.90 -11.06
C GLU A 41 10.81 7.75 -10.45
N ASN A 42 9.87 7.19 -11.22
CA ASN A 42 8.49 6.97 -10.80
C ASN A 42 8.27 5.55 -10.26
N ILE A 43 9.28 4.67 -10.37
CA ILE A 43 9.21 3.28 -9.94
C ILE A 43 10.13 3.07 -8.75
N ALA A 44 9.65 2.33 -7.76
CA ALA A 44 10.48 1.81 -6.68
C ALA A 44 10.25 0.32 -6.48
N HIS A 45 11.29 -0.37 -6.05
CA HIS A 45 11.24 -1.74 -5.60
C HIS A 45 11.23 -1.74 -4.08
N ILE A 46 10.24 -2.41 -3.51
CA ILE A 46 10.09 -2.57 -2.06
C ILE A 46 10.41 -4.01 -1.73
N HIS A 47 11.31 -4.20 -0.77
CA HIS A 47 11.61 -5.49 -0.18
C HIS A 47 11.40 -5.40 1.33
N VAL A 48 10.47 -6.18 1.85
CA VAL A 48 10.16 -6.30 3.27
C VAL A 48 10.62 -7.66 3.74
N GLN A 49 11.58 -7.68 4.67
CA GLN A 49 12.09 -8.91 5.27
C GLN A 49 11.68 -8.97 6.74
N TYR A 50 11.08 -10.09 7.16
CA TYR A 50 10.83 -10.42 8.56
C TYR A 50 11.66 -11.63 8.96
N TYR A 51 12.73 -11.37 9.72
CA TYR A 51 13.79 -12.36 10.00
C TYR A 51 14.27 -13.09 8.72
N ASP A 52 14.84 -14.28 8.84
CA ASP A 52 15.21 -15.14 7.71
C ASP A 52 14.05 -16.01 7.21
N ASN A 53 12.84 -15.82 7.76
CA ASN A 53 11.73 -16.76 7.60
C ASN A 53 10.72 -16.34 6.53
N LEU A 54 10.50 -15.03 6.38
CA LEU A 54 9.45 -14.48 5.55
C LEU A 54 9.93 -13.20 4.88
N SER A 55 9.84 -13.14 3.55
CA SER A 55 10.12 -11.93 2.79
C SER A 55 9.03 -11.67 1.76
N PHE A 56 8.75 -10.39 1.53
CA PHE A 56 7.84 -9.92 0.51
C PHE A 56 8.56 -8.90 -0.36
N GLN A 57 8.39 -9.00 -1.66
CA GLN A 57 8.88 -8.02 -2.61
C GLN A 57 7.77 -7.60 -3.56
N CYS A 58 7.77 -6.32 -3.93
CA CYS A 58 6.91 -5.79 -4.96
C CYS A 58 7.56 -4.61 -5.65
N LYS A 59 6.97 -4.22 -6.78
CA LYS A 59 7.23 -2.94 -7.42
C LYS A 59 6.06 -2.02 -7.19
N VAL A 60 6.37 -0.72 -7.06
CA VAL A 60 5.37 0.35 -6.98
C VAL A 60 5.66 1.39 -8.05
N ILE A 61 4.61 1.92 -8.66
CA ILE A 61 4.70 2.99 -9.64
C ILE A 61 3.75 4.14 -9.28
N ASP A 62 4.26 5.38 -9.29
CA ASP A 62 3.45 6.57 -9.04
C ASP A 62 2.58 6.89 -10.27
N LEU A 63 1.30 6.55 -10.16
CA LEU A 63 0.33 6.73 -11.24
C LEU A 63 0.06 8.19 -11.57
N TYR A 64 0.32 9.10 -10.65
CA TYR A 64 0.17 10.53 -10.90
C TYR A 64 1.33 11.05 -11.76
N GLN A 65 2.56 10.65 -11.44
CA GLN A 65 3.74 11.02 -12.24
C GLN A 65 3.73 10.38 -13.64
N GLU A 66 3.17 9.16 -13.76
CA GLU A 66 2.98 8.49 -15.05
C GLU A 66 1.80 9.03 -15.87
N HIS A 67 1.08 10.05 -15.38
CA HIS A 67 -0.12 10.59 -16.03
C HIS A 67 -1.16 9.51 -16.37
N SER A 68 -1.31 8.52 -15.49
CA SER A 68 -2.15 7.35 -15.76
C SER A 68 -3.61 7.75 -15.96
N PRO A 69 -4.31 7.18 -16.96
CA PRO A 69 -5.75 7.42 -17.15
C PRO A 69 -6.58 6.92 -15.96
N LYS A 70 -6.01 6.03 -15.12
CA LYS A 70 -6.63 5.55 -13.87
C LYS A 70 -6.96 6.68 -12.90
N ILE A 71 -6.19 7.78 -12.92
CA ILE A 71 -6.39 8.91 -12.01
C ILE A 71 -7.81 9.50 -12.12
N ALA A 72 -8.35 9.62 -13.33
CA ALA A 72 -9.71 10.15 -13.53
C ALA A 72 -10.77 9.25 -12.90
N TRP A 73 -10.64 7.93 -13.05
CA TRP A 73 -11.55 6.95 -12.48
C TRP A 73 -11.50 6.97 -10.95
N ILE A 74 -10.31 7.07 -10.37
CA ILE A 74 -10.16 7.14 -8.92
C ILE A 74 -10.77 8.44 -8.39
N LYS A 75 -10.52 9.60 -9.02
CA LYS A 75 -11.16 10.87 -8.60
C LYS A 75 -12.68 10.77 -8.56
N ASN A 76 -13.28 10.18 -9.61
CA ASN A 76 -14.73 10.01 -9.69
C ASN A 76 -15.29 9.10 -8.58
N SER A 77 -14.53 8.09 -8.11
CA SER A 77 -15.02 7.19 -7.05
C SER A 77 -15.19 7.88 -5.69
N TYR A 78 -14.42 8.94 -5.41
CA TYR A 78 -14.59 9.76 -4.21
C TYR A 78 -15.85 10.60 -4.28
N VAL A 79 -16.09 11.28 -5.41
CA VAL A 79 -17.28 12.11 -5.63
C VAL A 79 -18.56 11.28 -5.48
N THR A 80 -18.58 10.05 -6.01
CA THR A 80 -19.74 9.17 -5.86
C THR A 80 -19.98 8.68 -4.43
N ASP A 81 -18.93 8.62 -3.61
CA ASP A 81 -19.03 8.17 -2.22
C ASP A 81 -19.53 9.27 -1.27
N THR A 82 -19.19 10.52 -1.57
CA THR A 82 -19.65 11.69 -0.84
C THR A 82 -20.70 12.37 -1.71
N SER A 83 -21.96 11.93 -1.61
CA SER A 83 -23.12 12.33 -2.41
C SER A 83 -23.53 13.82 -2.28
N ASN A 84 -22.58 14.73 -2.17
CA ASN A 84 -22.81 16.15 -1.91
C ASN A 84 -22.16 16.97 -3.02
N ASP A 85 -22.99 17.77 -3.71
CA ASP A 85 -22.60 18.61 -4.84
C ASP A 85 -21.61 19.74 -4.42
N ASP A 86 -21.46 19.98 -3.11
CA ASP A 86 -20.54 20.96 -2.52
C ASP A 86 -19.19 20.34 -2.08
N PHE A 87 -18.93 19.07 -2.40
CA PHE A 87 -17.67 18.42 -2.00
C PHE A 87 -16.53 18.77 -2.95
N ASP A 88 -15.75 19.79 -2.60
CA ASP A 88 -14.48 20.08 -3.28
C ASP A 88 -13.41 19.07 -2.84
N TYR A 89 -13.19 18.09 -3.72
CA TYR A 89 -12.21 17.02 -3.58
C TYR A 89 -10.78 17.52 -3.25
N GLU A 90 -10.43 18.72 -3.72
CA GLU A 90 -9.12 19.35 -3.48
C GLU A 90 -8.98 19.94 -2.06
N ASP A 91 -10.09 20.16 -1.34
CA ASP A 91 -10.10 20.83 -0.03
C ASP A 91 -9.81 19.88 1.15
N VAL A 92 -9.99 18.57 0.97
CA VAL A 92 -9.93 17.59 2.08
C VAL A 92 -8.68 16.73 2.05
N LEU A 93 -8.08 16.48 0.88
CA LEU A 93 -6.97 15.53 0.77
C LEU A 93 -5.71 16.23 0.27
N PRO A 94 -4.59 16.20 1.05
CA PRO A 94 -3.29 16.67 0.57
C PRO A 94 -2.96 15.93 -0.74
N PRO A 95 -2.07 16.50 -1.57
CA PRO A 95 -2.06 16.21 -3.01
C PRO A 95 -2.08 14.70 -3.25
N PHE A 96 -2.70 14.27 -4.34
CA PHE A 96 -2.99 12.85 -4.58
C PHE A 96 -1.72 12.01 -4.74
N GLY A 97 -1.50 11.05 -3.84
CA GLY A 97 -0.49 10.01 -4.00
C GLY A 97 -1.18 8.70 -4.34
N VAL A 98 -1.00 8.21 -5.57
CA VAL A 98 -1.56 6.92 -6.00
C VAL A 98 -0.44 6.06 -6.50
N VAL A 99 -0.35 4.87 -5.94
CA VAL A 99 0.60 3.86 -6.40
C VAL A 99 -0.11 2.63 -6.90
N GLU A 100 0.41 2.07 -7.97
CA GLU A 100 0.05 0.73 -8.42
C GLU A 100 1.13 -0.26 -7.99
N LEU A 101 0.69 -1.38 -7.40
CA LEU A 101 1.52 -2.49 -6.97
C LEU A 101 1.46 -3.60 -8.01
N TYR A 102 2.63 -4.11 -8.36
CA TYR A 102 2.78 -5.22 -9.30
C TYR A 102 4.04 -6.04 -8.98
N ASP A 103 4.16 -7.20 -9.65
CA ASP A 103 5.21 -8.19 -9.43
C ASP A 103 5.32 -8.60 -7.95
N LEU A 104 4.19 -8.95 -7.32
CA LEU A 104 4.18 -9.38 -5.92
C LEU A 104 4.79 -10.78 -5.81
N ASP A 105 5.86 -10.90 -5.04
CA ASP A 105 6.46 -12.20 -4.71
C ASP A 105 6.68 -12.30 -3.20
N MET A 106 6.29 -13.46 -2.64
CA MET A 106 6.38 -13.75 -1.23
C MET A 106 7.10 -15.07 -1.04
N LYS A 107 8.23 -15.01 -0.32
CA LYS A 107 8.98 -16.20 0.08
C LYS A 107 8.73 -16.47 1.54
N CYS A 108 8.39 -17.71 1.81
CA CYS A 108 8.10 -18.20 3.14
C CYS A 108 8.80 -19.54 3.34
N ASN A 109 9.53 -19.70 4.44
CA ASN A 109 10.08 -20.98 4.84
C ASN A 109 9.01 -21.88 5.51
N SER A 110 9.40 -23.05 6.02
CA SER A 110 8.46 -24.01 6.62
C SER A 110 7.67 -23.47 7.82
N ASP A 111 8.12 -22.36 8.42
CA ASP A 111 7.66 -21.93 9.74
C ASP A 111 6.71 -20.73 9.67
N CYS A 112 6.44 -20.14 8.49
CA CYS A 112 5.50 -19.02 8.45
C CYS A 112 4.06 -19.49 8.62
N THR A 113 3.39 -18.82 9.55
CA THR A 113 1.97 -19.01 9.78
C THR A 113 1.16 -18.06 8.91
N LYS A 114 -0.11 -18.39 8.68
CA LYS A 114 -1.08 -17.49 8.03
C LYS A 114 -1.10 -16.11 8.71
N VAL A 115 -0.96 -16.08 10.03
CA VAL A 115 -0.99 -14.84 10.82
C VAL A 115 0.24 -13.96 10.54
N MET A 116 1.43 -14.56 10.40
CA MET A 116 2.64 -13.82 10.01
C MET A 116 2.51 -13.20 8.62
N ILE A 117 1.95 -13.95 7.68
CA ILE A 117 1.69 -13.46 6.32
C ILE A 117 0.72 -12.28 6.36
N GLN A 118 -0.37 -12.39 7.12
CA GLN A 118 -1.34 -11.29 7.29
C GLN A 118 -0.70 -10.04 7.91
N ALA A 119 0.13 -10.23 8.95
CA ALA A 119 0.85 -9.14 9.59
C ALA A 119 1.80 -8.41 8.63
N LEU A 120 2.47 -9.14 7.73
CA LEU A 120 3.34 -8.55 6.72
C LEU A 120 2.58 -7.71 5.69
N TYR A 121 1.44 -8.22 5.19
CA TYR A 121 0.58 -7.45 4.30
C TYR A 121 0.10 -6.16 4.96
N GLN A 122 -0.31 -6.24 6.21
CA GLN A 122 -0.77 -5.06 6.95
C GLN A 122 0.36 -4.04 7.17
N LEU A 123 1.58 -4.48 7.51
CA LEU A 123 2.75 -3.62 7.61
C LEU A 123 3.01 -2.89 6.30
N MET A 124 3.05 -3.62 5.18
CA MET A 124 3.31 -3.06 3.84
C MET A 124 2.24 -2.04 3.44
N PHE A 125 0.96 -2.35 3.66
CA PHE A 125 -0.12 -1.44 3.25
C PHE A 125 -0.08 -0.15 4.04
N ASN A 126 0.18 -0.26 5.34
CA ASN A 126 0.32 0.91 6.16
C ASN A 126 1.57 1.73 5.81
N PHE A 127 2.71 1.07 5.52
CA PHE A 127 3.92 1.72 5.01
C PHE A 127 3.58 2.58 3.79
N LEU A 128 2.92 1.97 2.79
CA LEU A 128 2.52 2.67 1.58
C LEU A 128 1.55 3.81 1.87
N LEU A 129 0.61 3.62 2.80
CA LEU A 129 -0.41 4.62 3.08
C LEU A 129 0.05 5.75 4.01
N GLU A 130 1.25 5.68 4.59
CA GLU A 130 1.89 6.86 5.18
C GLU A 130 2.32 7.88 4.10
N TYR A 131 2.57 7.42 2.87
CA TYR A 131 3.04 8.26 1.76
C TYR A 131 2.00 8.45 0.63
N PHE A 132 1.06 7.52 0.50
CA PHE A 132 0.07 7.46 -0.58
C PHE A 132 -1.36 7.36 -0.01
N ASN A 133 -2.34 7.82 -0.79
CA ASN A 133 -3.75 7.80 -0.37
C ASN A 133 -4.51 6.60 -0.95
N VAL A 134 -4.02 6.06 -2.07
CA VAL A 134 -4.64 4.96 -2.81
C VAL A 134 -3.58 3.98 -3.28
N ILE A 135 -3.84 2.70 -3.05
CA ILE A 135 -3.09 1.56 -3.55
C ILE A 135 -3.96 0.86 -4.60
N VAL A 136 -3.40 0.65 -5.79
CA VAL A 136 -4.03 -0.05 -6.90
C VAL A 136 -3.35 -1.40 -7.09
N PHE A 137 -4.13 -2.47 -7.22
CA PHE A 137 -3.64 -3.80 -7.59
C PHE A 137 -4.13 -4.18 -8.98
N HIS A 138 -3.23 -4.71 -9.78
CA HIS A 138 -3.62 -5.37 -11.01
C HIS A 138 -4.50 -6.59 -10.69
N SER A 139 -5.53 -6.82 -11.51
CA SER A 139 -6.56 -7.87 -11.30
C SER A 139 -5.98 -9.27 -11.08
N ARG A 140 -4.82 -9.54 -11.69
CA ARG A 140 -4.06 -10.80 -11.57
C ARG A 140 -3.28 -10.94 -10.26
N GLU A 141 -2.90 -9.83 -9.65
CA GLU A 141 -2.20 -9.80 -8.36
C GLU A 141 -3.20 -9.84 -7.19
N ALA A 142 -4.42 -9.35 -7.42
CA ALA A 142 -5.50 -9.27 -6.44
C ALA A 142 -5.91 -10.63 -5.84
N THR A 143 -5.66 -11.76 -6.53
CA THR A 143 -5.99 -13.11 -6.02
C THR A 143 -5.07 -13.57 -4.89
N ASN A 144 -3.87 -12.97 -4.76
CA ASN A 144 -2.90 -13.31 -3.71
C ASN A 144 -2.92 -12.32 -2.54
N VAL A 145 -3.62 -11.19 -2.71
CA VAL A 145 -3.80 -10.18 -1.67
C VAL A 145 -4.90 -10.66 -0.73
N ILE A 146 -4.54 -10.88 0.53
CA ILE A 146 -5.48 -11.39 1.54
C ILE A 146 -6.58 -10.35 1.77
N ASP A 147 -7.84 -10.80 1.75
CA ASP A 147 -8.98 -10.02 2.21
C ASP A 147 -8.86 -9.83 3.73
N LEU A 148 -8.26 -8.72 4.11
CA LEU A 148 -8.05 -8.36 5.50
C LEU A 148 -9.29 -7.58 5.97
N GLU A 149 -10.30 -8.30 6.46
CA GLU A 149 -11.58 -7.75 6.97
C GLU A 149 -11.40 -6.68 8.08
N ASN A 150 -10.18 -6.42 8.55
CA ASN A 150 -9.86 -5.55 9.67
C ASN A 150 -8.97 -4.34 9.33
N ILE A 151 -8.64 -4.07 8.06
CA ILE A 151 -7.88 -2.85 7.75
C ILE A 151 -8.81 -1.65 7.55
N ARG A 152 -8.37 -0.48 8.03
CA ARG A 152 -9.07 0.82 7.90
C ARG A 152 -9.08 1.36 6.46
N PHE A 153 -9.27 0.50 5.47
CA PHE A 153 -9.23 0.83 4.05
C PHE A 153 -10.55 0.47 3.38
N LYS A 154 -11.04 1.37 2.52
CA LYS A 154 -12.18 1.08 1.66
C LYS A 154 -11.68 0.33 0.44
N ARG A 155 -12.35 -0.78 0.12
CA ARG A 155 -12.11 -1.60 -1.07
C ARG A 155 -13.14 -1.28 -2.15
N PHE A 156 -12.71 -1.14 -3.40
CA PHE A 156 -13.61 -1.03 -4.55
C PHE A 156 -12.97 -1.61 -5.82
N MET A 157 -13.79 -1.90 -6.83
CA MET A 157 -13.37 -2.49 -8.11
C MET A 157 -13.66 -1.52 -9.25
N ILE A 158 -12.70 -1.34 -10.16
CA ILE A 158 -12.88 -0.60 -11.43
C ILE A 158 -12.21 -1.39 -12.54
N ASN A 159 -12.94 -1.73 -13.61
CA ASN A 159 -12.40 -2.46 -14.78
C ASN A 159 -11.58 -3.71 -14.39
N ASP A 160 -12.15 -4.55 -13.50
CA ASP A 160 -11.53 -5.76 -12.92
C ASP A 160 -10.29 -5.54 -12.03
N GLU A 161 -9.83 -4.31 -11.86
CA GLU A 161 -8.75 -3.96 -10.95
C GLU A 161 -9.27 -3.66 -9.55
N LEU A 162 -8.43 -3.97 -8.55
CA LEU A 162 -8.75 -3.86 -7.14
C LEU A 162 -8.09 -2.62 -6.54
N TYR A 163 -8.87 -1.79 -5.88
CA TYR A 163 -8.41 -0.53 -5.28
C TYR A 163 -8.61 -0.55 -3.77
N TYR A 164 -7.59 -0.12 -3.04
CA TYR A 164 -7.64 0.16 -1.61
C TYR A 164 -7.39 1.63 -1.35
N ARG A 165 -8.27 2.23 -0.56
CA ARG A 165 -8.22 3.65 -0.20
C ARG A 165 -8.18 3.81 1.32
N SER A 166 -7.34 4.71 1.83
CA SER A 166 -7.43 5.11 3.25
C SER A 166 -8.78 5.75 3.59
N ILE A 167 -9.41 5.31 4.68
CA ILE A 167 -10.64 5.93 5.22
C ILE A 167 -10.30 7.00 6.28
N SER A 168 -9.11 7.61 6.23
CA SER A 168 -8.75 8.68 7.17
C SER A 168 -9.81 9.79 7.11
N TYR A 169 -10.58 9.91 8.19
CA TYR A 169 -11.41 11.06 8.55
C TYR A 169 -10.72 11.82 9.67
#